data_AF-X1LEE1-F1
#
_entry.id   AF-X1LEE1-F1
#
_cell.length_a   1.000
_cell.length_b   1.000
_cell.length_c   1.000
_cell.angle_alpha   90.00
_cell.angle_beta   90.00
_cell.angle_gamma   90.00
#
_symmetry.space_group_name_H-M   'P 1'
#
loop_
_entity.id
_entity.type
_entity.pdbx_description
1 polymer ?
#
loop_
_entity_poly.entity_id
_entity_poly.type
_entity_poly.pdbx_seq_one_letter_code
_entity_poly.pdbx_strand_id
1 'polypeptide(L)'
;MQGRYYYKDVKESDKFIPGLMHPVIGGYKVSDIVPVVAFDVDARKVGKDLSEAIWAEPNCTEKFSEVPHLDVKVLMGPVLDGVTEHLKRYVKISSERPIDDVDKLA
;
A
#
# COMPACT_ATOMS: atom_id res chain seq x y z
N MET A 1 1.47 4.74 -1.43
CA MET A 1 2.93 4.47 -1.46
C MET A 1 3.72 5.57 -2.15
N GLN A 2 3.53 5.82 -3.45
CA GLN A 2 4.29 6.86 -4.19
C GLN A 2 4.36 8.23 -3.50
N GLY A 3 3.22 8.76 -3.03
CA GLY A 3 3.16 10.07 -2.37
C GLY A 3 4.09 10.20 -1.16
N ARG A 4 4.30 9.11 -0.40
CA ARG A 4 5.25 9.09 0.71
C ARG A 4 6.66 9.44 0.25
N TYR A 5 7.10 8.82 -0.84
CA TYR A 5 8.44 8.97 -1.39
C TYR A 5 8.60 10.28 -2.16
N TYR A 6 7.53 10.74 -2.79
CA TYR A 6 7.50 12.02 -3.49
C TYR A 6 7.61 13.22 -2.52
N TYR A 7 6.89 13.18 -1.39
CA TYR A 7 6.87 14.26 -0.40
C TYR A 7 7.84 14.05 0.77
N LYS A 8 8.83 13.15 0.65
CA LYS A 8 9.69 12.75 1.77
C LYS A 8 10.54 13.89 2.36
N ASP A 9 10.88 14.88 1.52
CA ASP A 9 11.77 16.00 1.85
C ASP A 9 11.01 17.27 2.27
N VAL A 10 9.67 17.20 2.32
CA VAL A 10 8.81 18.30 2.74
C VAL A 10 9.07 18.65 4.21
N LYS A 11 9.09 19.95 4.50
CA LYS A 11 9.35 20.54 5.81
C LYS A 11 8.13 21.29 6.32
N GLU A 12 8.09 21.50 7.64
CA GLU A 12 7.05 22.31 8.28
C GLU A 12 7.01 23.76 7.77
N SER A 13 8.16 24.30 7.36
CA SER A 13 8.27 25.64 6.80
C SER A 13 7.67 25.79 5.40
N ASP A 14 7.30 24.70 4.73
CA ASP A 14 6.77 24.74 3.37
C ASP A 14 5.31 25.19 3.40
N LYS A 15 5.06 26.40 2.87
CA LYS A 15 3.78 27.11 3.06
C LYS A 15 2.59 26.48 2.34
N PHE A 16 2.82 25.77 1.24
CA PHE A 16 1.76 25.11 0.48
C PHE A 16 2.32 23.92 -0.29
N ILE A 17 1.79 22.74 -0.01
CA ILE A 17 2.06 21.51 -0.75
C ILE A 17 0.74 21.00 -1.33
N PRO A 18 0.57 20.90 -2.66
CA PRO A 18 -0.65 20.41 -3.27
C PRO A 18 -1.06 19.05 -2.70
N GLY A 19 -2.29 18.95 -2.20
CA GLY A 19 -2.84 17.71 -1.64
C GLY A 19 -2.50 17.43 -0.17
N LEU A 20 -1.64 18.23 0.48
CA LEU A 20 -1.37 18.13 1.91
C LEU A 20 -1.87 19.39 2.62
N MET A 21 -2.89 19.24 3.48
CA MET A 21 -3.36 20.34 4.35
C MET A 21 -2.27 20.75 5.35
N HIS A 22 -1.56 19.75 5.89
CA HIS A 22 -0.48 19.94 6.85
C HIS A 22 0.70 19.05 6.45
N PRO A 23 1.84 19.64 6.05
CA PRO A 23 3.10 18.92 5.82
C PRO A 23 3.59 18.09 7.00
N VAL A 24 3.33 18.59 8.22
CA VAL A 24 3.71 17.98 9.49
C VAL A 24 2.52 18.09 10.44
N ILE A 25 2.14 16.97 11.08
CA ILE A 25 1.04 16.91 12.05
C ILE A 25 1.58 16.31 13.34
N GLY A 26 1.55 17.08 14.44
CA GLY A 26 2.03 16.60 15.74
C GLY A 26 3.50 16.18 15.74
N GLY A 27 4.33 16.80 14.90
CA GLY A 27 5.74 16.45 14.70
C GLY A 27 6.01 15.33 13.69
N TYR A 28 4.96 14.65 13.19
CA TYR A 28 5.10 13.58 12.19
C TYR A 28 5.02 14.15 10.77
N LYS A 29 6.04 13.86 9.98
CA LYS A 29 6.12 14.15 8.54
C LYS A 29 5.47 13.02 7.75
N VAL A 30 5.17 13.30 6.48
CA VAL A 30 4.78 12.27 5.52
C VAL A 30 5.85 11.17 5.40
N SER A 31 7.13 11.53 5.52
CA SER A 31 8.28 10.61 5.56
C SER A 31 8.41 9.79 6.85
N ASP A 32 7.53 9.97 7.85
CA ASP A 32 7.53 9.14 9.06
C ASP A 32 6.51 7.98 9.00
N ILE A 33 5.62 7.95 8.01
CA ILE A 33 4.64 6.86 7.78
C ILE A 33 5.30 5.57 7.27
N VAL A 34 5.61 4.62 8.15
CA VAL A 34 6.22 3.34 7.76
C VAL A 34 5.15 2.26 7.55
N PRO A 35 5.01 1.65 6.35
CA PRO A 35 4.19 0.45 6.19
C PRO A 35 4.87 -0.72 6.91
N VAL A 36 4.11 -1.44 7.74
CA VAL A 36 4.63 -2.59 8.50
C VAL A 36 4.02 -3.92 8.06
N VAL A 37 2.84 -3.87 7.45
CA VAL A 37 2.11 -5.04 6.95
C VAL A 37 1.20 -4.62 5.80
N ALA A 38 0.93 -5.53 4.87
CA ALA A 38 -0.01 -5.34 3.79
C ALA A 38 -0.82 -6.62 3.56
N PHE A 39 -2.09 -6.45 3.19
CA PHE A 39 -2.99 -7.55 2.86
C PHE A 39 -3.67 -7.27 1.53
N ASP A 40 -3.82 -8.30 0.71
CA ASP A 40 -4.65 -8.27 -0.49
C ASP A 40 -5.22 -9.69 -0.73
N VAL A 41 -6.13 -9.83 -1.67
CA VAL A 41 -6.69 -11.12 -2.10
C VAL A 41 -6.27 -11.48 -3.53
N ASP A 42 -5.77 -10.51 -4.29
CA ASP A 42 -5.37 -10.69 -5.68
C ASP A 42 -4.07 -11.52 -5.77
N ALA A 43 -4.13 -12.61 -6.52
CA ALA A 43 -3.01 -13.50 -6.79
C ALA A 43 -1.79 -12.79 -7.43
N ARG A 44 -1.99 -11.62 -8.05
CA ARG A 44 -0.89 -10.82 -8.62
C ARG A 44 -0.14 -10.00 -7.58
N LYS A 45 -0.72 -9.82 -6.39
CA LYS A 45 -0.19 -8.98 -5.30
C LYS A 45 0.26 -9.82 -4.12
N VAL A 46 -0.57 -10.78 -3.70
CA VAL A 46 -0.24 -11.72 -2.62
C VAL A 46 1.08 -12.42 -2.92
N GLY A 47 1.96 -12.45 -1.92
CA GLY A 47 3.28 -13.07 -2.03
C GLY A 47 4.42 -12.12 -2.38
N LYS A 48 4.11 -10.94 -2.95
CA LYS A 48 5.12 -9.97 -3.40
C LYS A 48 5.46 -8.94 -2.33
N ASP A 49 6.58 -8.26 -2.51
CA ASP A 49 6.86 -7.06 -1.72
C ASP A 49 5.87 -5.94 -2.07
N LEU A 50 5.51 -5.12 -1.08
CA LEU A 50 4.58 -4.01 -1.25
C LEU A 50 5.07 -3.02 -2.32
N SER A 51 6.39 -2.83 -2.49
CA SER A 51 6.93 -1.96 -3.56
C SER A 51 6.61 -2.45 -4.97
N GLU A 52 6.40 -3.76 -5.14
CA GLU A 52 6.07 -4.40 -6.41
C GLU A 52 4.55 -4.52 -6.59
N ALA A 53 3.84 -4.89 -5.52
CA ALA A 53 2.41 -5.13 -5.53
C ALA A 53 1.59 -3.88 -5.88
N ILE A 54 2.08 -2.68 -5.53
CA ILE A 54 1.40 -1.42 -5.90
C ILE A 54 1.31 -1.20 -7.42
N TRP A 55 2.17 -1.85 -8.21
CA TRP A 55 2.20 -1.76 -9.67
C TRP A 55 1.49 -2.92 -10.36
N ALA A 56 0.96 -3.88 -9.59
CA ALA A 56 0.17 -4.97 -10.16
C ALA A 56 -1.20 -4.45 -10.61
N GLU A 57 -1.56 -4.74 -11.86
CA GLU A 57 -2.93 -4.58 -12.38
C GLU A 57 -3.97 -5.12 -11.36
N PRO A 58 -5.16 -4.51 -11.23
CA PRO A 58 -5.68 -3.42 -12.05
C PRO A 58 -5.24 -2.03 -11.56
N ASN A 59 -4.23 -1.93 -10.68
CA ASN A 59 -3.70 -0.62 -10.31
C ASN A 59 -3.06 0.02 -11.54
N CYS A 60 -3.60 1.14 -12.00
CA CYS A 60 -3.18 1.84 -13.20
C CYS A 60 -2.92 3.34 -12.96
N THR A 61 -2.61 3.72 -11.71
CA THR A 61 -2.27 5.11 -11.39
C THR A 61 -0.97 5.53 -12.07
N GLU A 62 -0.87 6.80 -12.46
CA GLU A 62 0.37 7.36 -13.02
C GLU A 62 1.54 7.14 -12.06
N LYS A 63 2.70 6.80 -12.63
CA LYS A 63 3.96 6.67 -11.88
C LYS A 63 4.65 8.02 -11.80
N PHE A 64 4.58 8.66 -10.64
CA PHE A 64 5.20 9.97 -10.38
C PHE A 64 6.33 9.91 -9.34
N SER A 65 6.58 8.74 -8.75
CA SER A 65 7.68 8.53 -7.81
C SER A 65 8.15 7.08 -7.83
N GLU A 66 9.46 6.87 -7.70
CA GLU A 66 10.05 5.56 -7.45
C GLU A 66 9.80 5.13 -6.01
N VAL A 67 9.53 3.83 -5.82
CA VAL A 67 9.32 3.23 -4.50
C VAL A 67 10.40 2.16 -4.30
N PRO A 68 11.30 2.31 -3.31
CA PRO A 68 12.32 1.31 -3.03
C PRO A 68 11.67 0.03 -2.50
N HIS A 69 12.43 -1.08 -2.52
CA HIS A 69 12.04 -2.32 -1.84
C HIS A 69 11.74 -2.04 -0.37
N LEU A 70 10.64 -2.60 0.15
CA LEU A 70 10.14 -2.26 1.49
C LEU A 70 10.33 -3.36 2.52
N ASP A 71 10.68 -4.58 2.09
CA ASP A 71 10.67 -5.78 2.92
C ASP A 71 9.29 -6.02 3.60
N VAL A 72 8.20 -5.59 2.95
CA VAL A 72 6.82 -5.76 3.42
C VAL A 72 6.09 -6.68 2.46
N LYS A 73 6.05 -7.98 2.78
CA LYS A 73 5.32 -8.97 2.00
C LYS A 73 3.81 -8.72 2.10
N VAL A 74 3.12 -8.72 0.96
CA VAL A 74 1.65 -8.71 0.90
C VAL A 74 1.12 -10.10 1.25
N LEU A 75 0.32 -10.17 2.30
CA LEU A 75 -0.25 -11.40 2.84
C LEU A 75 -1.66 -11.63 2.31
N MET A 76 -2.08 -12.89 2.26
CA MET A 76 -3.44 -13.24 1.90
C MET A 76 -4.41 -12.82 3.02
N GLY A 77 -5.32 -11.90 2.71
CA GLY A 77 -6.41 -11.53 3.61
C GLY A 77 -7.63 -12.47 3.48
N PRO A 78 -8.54 -12.47 4.48
CA PRO A 78 -9.82 -13.15 4.33
C PRO A 78 -10.67 -12.46 3.26
N VAL A 79 -11.20 -13.22 2.30
CA VAL A 79 -11.94 -12.66 1.15
C VAL A 79 -13.24 -11.96 1.57
N LEU A 80 -14.03 -12.62 2.44
CA LEU A 80 -15.34 -12.16 2.91
C LEU A 80 -16.21 -11.62 1.76
N ASP A 81 -16.74 -10.40 1.90
CA ASP A 81 -17.52 -9.67 0.92
C ASP A 81 -16.69 -8.65 0.11
N GLY A 82 -15.35 -8.67 0.24
CA GLY A 82 -14.45 -7.73 -0.42
C GLY A 82 -14.32 -7.92 -1.94
N VAL A 83 -14.74 -9.07 -2.48
CA VAL A 83 -14.72 -9.36 -3.92
C VAL A 83 -16.14 -9.49 -4.47
N THR A 84 -16.66 -8.37 -4.97
CA THR A 84 -17.98 -8.30 -5.62
C THR A 84 -17.98 -9.00 -6.97
N GLU A 85 -19.16 -9.34 -7.49
CA GLU A 85 -19.32 -10.02 -8.78
C GLU A 85 -18.68 -9.26 -9.96
N HIS A 86 -18.73 -7.93 -9.93
CA HIS A 86 -18.04 -7.11 -10.94
C HIS A 86 -16.52 -7.22 -10.83
N LEU A 87 -15.98 -7.27 -9.61
CA LEU A 87 -14.53 -7.33 -9.37
C LEU A 87 -13.91 -8.67 -9.76
N LYS A 88 -14.67 -9.77 -9.69
CA LYS A 88 -14.22 -11.12 -10.12
C LYS A 88 -13.75 -11.18 -11.58
N ARG A 89 -14.17 -10.23 -12.42
CA ARG A 89 -13.73 -10.13 -13.83
C ARG A 89 -12.28 -9.66 -13.95
N TYR A 90 -11.77 -8.96 -12.94
CA TYR A 90 -10.47 -8.30 -12.96
C TYR A 90 -9.50 -8.91 -11.95
N VAL A 91 -10.00 -9.40 -10.82
CA VAL A 91 -9.20 -9.94 -9.71
C VAL A 91 -9.35 -11.45 -9.66
N LYS A 92 -8.21 -12.15 -9.75
CA LYS A 92 -8.13 -13.58 -9.47
C LYS A 92 -7.73 -13.76 -8.01
N ILE A 93 -8.59 -14.39 -7.23
CA ILE A 93 -8.31 -14.66 -5.81
C ILE A 93 -7.10 -15.60 -5.70
N SER A 94 -6.15 -15.26 -4.83
CA SER A 94 -4.99 -16.08 -4.52
C SER A 94 -5.39 -17.42 -3.88
N SER A 95 -4.64 -18.48 -4.19
CA SER A 95 -4.81 -19.79 -3.55
C SER A 95 -4.06 -19.92 -2.23
N GLU A 96 -3.30 -18.90 -1.82
CA GLU A 96 -2.63 -18.90 -0.52
C GLU A 96 -3.63 -18.96 0.64
N ARG A 97 -3.20 -19.50 1.79
CA ARG A 97 -4.05 -19.56 2.98
C ARG A 97 -4.21 -18.15 3.57
N PRO A 98 -5.45 -17.66 3.78
CA PRO A 98 -5.67 -16.40 4.47
C PRO A 98 -5.08 -16.40 5.88
N ILE A 99 -4.49 -15.27 6.27
CA ILE A 99 -4.13 -15.01 7.66
C ILE A 99 -5.42 -14.86 8.46
N ASP A 100 -5.54 -15.63 9.53
CA ASP A 100 -6.67 -15.66 10.46
C ASP A 100 -6.35 -14.98 11.80
N ASP A 101 -5.09 -14.57 12.02
CA ASP A 101 -4.60 -13.94 13.24
C ASP A 101 -3.46 -12.95 12.92
N VAL A 102 -3.76 -11.66 13.05
CA VAL A 102 -2.82 -10.58 12.74
C VAL A 102 -1.79 -10.38 13.85
N ASP A 103 -2.10 -10.76 15.09
CA ASP A 103 -1.20 -10.58 16.23
C ASP A 103 0.05 -11.48 16.12
N LYS A 104 -0.02 -12.53 15.31
CA LYS A 104 1.11 -13.43 15.00
C LYS A 104 2.09 -12.89 13.95
N LEU A 105 1.84 -11.70 13.40
CA LEU A 105 2.68 -11.08 12.37
C LEU A 105 3.72 -10.09 12.93
N ALA A 106 3.68 -9.83 14.24
CA ALA A 106 4.58 -8.93 14.95
C ALA A 106 5.73 -9.68 15.66
#